data_AF-A0A6N8JC44-F1
#
_entry.id   AF-A0A6N8JC44-F1
#
_cell.length_a   1.000
_cell.length_b   1.000
_cell.length_c   1.000
_cell.angle_alpha   90.00
_cell.angle_beta   90.00
_cell.angle_gamma   90.00
#
_symmetry.space_group_name_H-M   'P 1'
#
loop_
_entity.id
_entity.type
_entity.pdbx_description
1 polymer ?
#
loop_
_entity_poly.entity_id
_entity_poly.type
_entity_poly.pdbx_seq_one_letter_code
_entity_poly.pdbx_strand_id
1 'polypeptide(L)'
;MSHLEQVNRLWRKDSRILLEHISLYYALFTWWYCHRAGEKVAISSERMMQRSKIKSKEMYEETLEELDSYGYITYTPSKGLGLPATIAIHSFGLETKVKENTLEKQRELIAKRVTREAIFDWFIRSRA
;
A
#
# COMPACT_ATOMS: atom_id res chain seq x y z
N MET A 1 12.36 -4.75 4.10
CA MET A 1 11.34 -5.10 5.12
C MET A 1 9.99 -4.98 4.43
N SER A 2 9.17 -6.02 4.45
CA SER A 2 7.81 -6.00 3.91
C SER A 2 6.93 -5.05 4.74
N HIS A 3 5.94 -4.41 4.13
CA HIS A 3 4.95 -3.55 4.82
C HIS A 3 4.38 -4.21 6.08
N LEU A 4 4.03 -5.49 5.98
CA LEU A 4 3.46 -6.29 7.06
C LEU A 4 4.46 -6.49 8.21
N GLU A 5 5.75 -6.65 7.92
CA GLU A 5 6.78 -6.76 8.95
C GLU A 5 6.89 -5.47 9.77
N GLN A 6 6.69 -4.31 9.14
CA GLN A 6 6.75 -3.01 9.81
C GLN A 6 5.55 -2.86 10.75
N VAL A 7 4.36 -3.15 10.24
CA VAL A 7 3.10 -3.08 11.00
C VAL A 7 3.11 -4.08 12.15
N ASN A 8 3.58 -5.31 11.93
CA ASN A 8 3.72 -6.32 12.97
C ASN A 8 4.64 -5.86 14.12
N ARG A 9 5.68 -5.07 13.83
CA ARG A 9 6.55 -4.47 14.88
C ARG A 9 5.83 -3.41 15.70
N LEU A 10 4.91 -2.65 15.08
CA LEU A 10 4.09 -1.67 15.78
C LEU A 10 3.08 -2.37 16.69
N TRP A 11 2.37 -3.38 16.17
CA TRP A 11 1.39 -4.17 16.94
C TRP A 11 1.99 -4.84 18.17
N ARG A 12 3.23 -5.32 18.08
CA ARG A 12 3.94 -5.90 19.25
C ARG A 12 4.11 -4.94 20.42
N LYS A 13 4.04 -3.62 20.17
CA LYS A 13 4.17 -2.57 21.19
C LYS A 13 2.84 -1.89 21.50
N ASP A 14 1.81 -2.12 20.70
CA ASP A 14 0.51 -1.48 20.82
C ASP A 14 -0.48 -2.43 21.51
N SER A 15 -0.73 -2.20 22.80
CA SER A 15 -1.63 -3.03 23.60
C SER A 15 -3.11 -2.88 23.22
N ARG A 16 -3.47 -1.91 22.37
CA ARG A 16 -4.86 -1.68 21.92
C ARG A 16 -5.26 -2.62 20.79
N ILE A 17 -4.30 -3.23 20.11
CA ILE A 17 -4.57 -4.10 18.95
C ILE A 17 -5.04 -5.48 19.42
N LEU A 18 -6.24 -5.84 18.99
CA LEU A 18 -6.86 -7.14 19.22
C LEU A 18 -6.80 -8.03 17.97
N LEU A 19 -7.26 -9.27 18.09
CA LEU A 19 -7.26 -10.24 16.98
C LEU A 19 -8.10 -9.76 15.80
N GLU A 20 -9.22 -9.11 16.08
CA GLU A 20 -10.18 -8.55 15.13
C GLU A 20 -9.51 -7.44 14.28
N HIS A 21 -8.73 -6.58 14.91
CA HIS A 21 -7.94 -5.56 14.23
C HIS A 21 -6.95 -6.18 13.25
N ILE A 22 -6.24 -7.23 13.70
CA ILE A 22 -5.25 -7.93 12.88
C ILE A 22 -5.94 -8.57 11.67
N SER A 23 -7.02 -9.32 11.89
CA SER A 23 -7.72 -10.03 10.80
C SER A 23 -8.33 -9.06 9.79
N LEU A 24 -8.95 -7.98 10.27
CA LEU A 24 -9.52 -6.95 9.41
C LEU A 24 -8.43 -6.21 8.63
N TYR A 25 -7.33 -5.84 9.28
CA TYR A 25 -6.22 -5.18 8.62
C TYR A 25 -5.60 -6.04 7.50
N TYR A 26 -5.40 -7.35 7.72
CA TYR A 26 -4.91 -8.23 6.65
C TYR A 26 -5.87 -8.30 5.45
N ALA A 27 -7.18 -8.36 5.70
CA ALA A 27 -8.19 -8.35 4.65
C ALA A 27 -8.16 -7.03 3.84
N LEU A 28 -8.11 -5.90 4.55
CA LEU A 28 -8.03 -4.55 3.96
C LEU A 28 -6.72 -4.35 3.20
N PHE A 29 -5.58 -4.73 3.78
CA PHE A 29 -4.27 -4.60 3.15
C PHE A 29 -4.18 -5.42 1.87
N THR A 30 -4.63 -6.67 1.88
CA THR A 30 -4.64 -7.52 0.69
C THR A 30 -5.53 -6.92 -0.40
N TRP A 31 -6.71 -6.42 -0.03
CA TRP A 31 -7.61 -5.75 -0.95
C TRP A 31 -6.98 -4.49 -1.54
N TRP A 32 -6.46 -3.61 -0.70
CA TRP A 32 -5.79 -2.38 -1.10
C TRP A 32 -4.57 -2.67 -1.98
N TYR A 33 -3.74 -3.65 -1.62
CA TYR A 33 -2.55 -4.02 -2.38
C TYR A 33 -2.88 -4.47 -3.81
N CYS A 34 -3.97 -5.22 -4.00
CA CYS A 34 -4.40 -5.68 -5.32
C CYS A 34 -5.07 -4.58 -6.17
N HIS A 35 -5.65 -3.55 -5.55
CA HIS A 35 -6.52 -2.58 -6.25
C HIS A 35 -6.01 -1.13 -6.19
N ARG A 36 -4.85 -0.86 -5.56
CA ARG A 36 -4.30 0.50 -5.45
C ARG A 36 -3.86 1.02 -6.82
N ALA A 37 -4.73 1.79 -7.46
CA ALA A 37 -4.41 2.57 -8.66
C ALA A 37 -4.00 4.02 -8.32
N GLY A 38 -3.60 4.30 -7.07
CA GLY A 38 -3.14 5.64 -6.70
C GLY A 38 -3.08 5.89 -5.21
N GLU A 39 -4.19 5.77 -4.47
CA GLU A 39 -4.21 6.20 -3.06
C GLU A 39 -5.28 5.45 -2.23
N LYS A 40 -6.56 5.67 -2.57
CA LYS A 40 -7.73 5.12 -1.88
C LYS A 40 -8.38 4.02 -2.70
N VAL A 41 -8.91 3.02 -2.01
CA VAL A 41 -9.61 1.89 -2.63
C VAL A 41 -10.99 1.77 -2.02
N ALA A 42 -12.01 1.61 -2.87
CA ALA A 42 -13.38 1.33 -2.46
C ALA A 42 -13.48 -0.05 -1.80
N ILE A 43 -14.20 -0.14 -0.68
CA ILE A 43 -14.42 -1.39 0.05
C ILE A 43 -15.91 -1.71 0.15
N SER A 44 -16.21 -3.00 0.17
CA SER A 44 -17.52 -3.55 0.49
C SER A 44 -17.46 -4.16 1.89
N SER A 45 -18.29 -3.68 2.81
CA SER A 45 -18.34 -4.18 4.19
C SER A 45 -18.59 -5.67 4.24
N GLU A 46 -19.54 -6.18 3.46
CA GLU A 46 -19.85 -7.62 3.34
C GLU A 46 -18.60 -8.45 2.96
N ARG A 47 -17.87 -8.02 1.93
CA ARG A 47 -16.65 -8.71 1.48
C ARG A 47 -15.54 -8.66 2.53
N MET A 48 -15.35 -7.51 3.18
CA MET A 48 -14.30 -7.34 4.18
C MET A 48 -14.63 -8.10 5.47
N MET A 49 -15.88 -8.13 5.90
CA MET A 49 -16.39 -8.94 7.01
C MET A 49 -16.15 -10.43 6.74
N GLN A 50 -16.54 -10.93 5.56
CA GLN A 50 -16.34 -12.34 5.20
C GLN A 50 -14.85 -12.75 5.24
N ARG A 51 -13.96 -11.89 4.71
CA ARG A 51 -12.51 -12.16 4.68
C ARG A 51 -11.85 -12.06 6.05
N SER A 52 -12.29 -11.14 6.89
CA SER A 52 -11.78 -10.94 8.25
C SER A 52 -12.38 -11.89 9.30
N LYS A 53 -13.43 -12.63 8.92
CA LYS A 53 -14.24 -13.50 9.79
C LYS A 53 -15.00 -12.73 10.88
N ILE A 54 -15.19 -11.42 10.71
CA ILE A 54 -16.05 -10.62 11.57
C ILE A 54 -17.50 -10.88 11.17
N LYS A 55 -18.34 -11.24 12.16
CA LYS A 55 -19.73 -11.65 11.92
C LYS A 55 -20.75 -10.54 12.20
N SER A 56 -20.39 -9.57 13.04
CA SER A 56 -21.26 -8.45 13.40
C SER A 56 -20.88 -7.21 12.61
N LYS A 57 -21.88 -6.51 12.07
CA LYS A 57 -21.67 -5.23 11.38
C LYS A 57 -21.14 -4.16 12.33
N GLU A 58 -21.67 -4.12 13.56
CA GLU A 58 -21.25 -3.21 14.62
C GLU A 58 -19.76 -3.41 14.93
N MET A 59 -19.35 -4.65 15.23
CA MET A 59 -17.94 -4.99 15.46
C MET A 59 -17.04 -4.64 14.27
N TYR A 60 -17.54 -4.79 13.05
CA TYR A 60 -16.79 -4.41 11.84
C TYR A 60 -16.58 -2.90 11.75
N GLU A 61 -17.63 -2.11 11.98
CA GLU A 61 -17.58 -0.65 11.94
C GLU A 61 -16.69 -0.11 13.08
N GLU A 62 -16.85 -0.63 14.30
CA GLU A 62 -16.00 -0.31 15.45
C GLU A 62 -14.53 -0.62 15.17
N THR A 63 -14.20 -1.85 14.76
CA THR A 63 -12.80 -2.24 14.48
C THR A 63 -12.19 -1.39 13.36
N LEU A 64 -13.00 -1.00 12.36
CA LEU A 64 -12.56 -0.18 11.24
C LEU A 64 -12.26 1.26 11.68
N GLU A 65 -13.12 1.84 12.52
CA GLU A 65 -12.93 3.15 13.14
C GLU A 65 -11.76 3.14 14.13
N GLU A 66 -11.56 2.07 14.89
CA GLU A 66 -10.41 1.89 15.77
C GLU A 66 -9.10 1.86 14.96
N LEU A 67 -9.03 1.06 13.89
CA LEU A 67 -7.85 1.01 12.99
C LEU A 67 -7.54 2.39 12.36
N ASP A 68 -8.56 3.18 12.04
CA ASP A 68 -8.41 4.56 11.55
C ASP A 68 -7.88 5.47 12.65
N SER A 69 -8.49 5.43 13.85
CA SER A 69 -8.09 6.24 15.00
C SER A 69 -6.67 5.93 15.48
N TYR A 70 -6.22 4.69 15.32
CA TYR A 70 -4.87 4.26 15.68
C TYR A 70 -3.84 4.63 14.61
N GLY A 71 -4.28 5.12 13.45
CA GLY A 71 -3.43 5.55 12.35
C GLY A 71 -2.90 4.40 11.48
N TYR A 72 -3.51 3.21 11.53
CA TYR A 72 -3.14 2.09 10.66
C TYR A 72 -3.71 2.22 9.25
N ILE A 73 -4.89 2.83 9.13
CA ILE A 73 -5.56 3.11 7.86
C ILE A 73 -6.11 4.53 7.87
N THR A 74 -6.46 5.05 6.69
CA THR A 74 -7.40 6.16 6.56
C THR A 74 -8.73 5.61 6.09
N TYR A 75 -9.77 5.71 6.91
CA TYR A 75 -11.13 5.31 6.55
C TYR A 75 -11.97 6.54 6.15
N THR A 76 -12.72 6.43 5.06
CA THR A 76 -13.70 7.44 4.65
C THR A 76 -15.05 6.74 4.46
N PRO A 77 -16.03 6.97 5.36
CA PRO A 77 -17.34 6.34 5.27
C PRO A 77 -18.14 6.85 4.07
N SER A 78 -19.12 6.05 3.63
CA SER A 78 -20.07 6.47 2.60
C SER A 78 -21.02 7.53 3.15
N LYS A 79 -21.02 8.73 2.56
CA LYS A 79 -21.88 9.86 2.99
C LYS A 79 -23.27 9.90 2.33
N GLY A 80 -23.78 8.75 1.86
CA GLY A 80 -25.16 8.63 1.37
C GLY A 80 -25.44 9.08 -0.08
N LEU A 81 -24.46 9.66 -0.79
CA LEU A 81 -24.61 10.07 -2.21
C LEU A 81 -24.07 9.01 -3.20
N GLY A 82 -24.36 7.73 -2.96
CA GLY A 82 -23.90 6.64 -3.84
C GLY A 82 -22.38 6.45 -3.90
N LEU A 83 -21.61 7.20 -3.11
CA LEU A 83 -20.17 7.07 -3.02
C LEU A 83 -19.80 5.84 -2.19
N PRO A 84 -18.90 4.97 -2.65
CA PRO A 84 -18.47 3.82 -1.86
C PRO A 84 -17.68 4.28 -0.64
N ALA A 85 -17.72 3.48 0.43
CA ALA A 85 -16.76 3.63 1.51
C ALA A 85 -15.35 3.34 0.97
N THR A 86 -14.36 4.12 1.37
CA THR A 86 -12.98 3.98 0.88
C THR A 86 -11.99 3.88 2.01
N ILE A 87 -10.89 3.17 1.76
CA ILE A 87 -9.75 3.08 2.67
C ILE A 87 -8.43 3.35 1.94
N ALA A 88 -7.46 3.89 2.67
CA ALA A 88 -6.05 3.88 2.30
C ALA A 88 -5.22 3.25 3.42
N ILE A 89 -4.14 2.55 3.07
CA ILE A 89 -3.21 1.98 4.05
C ILE A 89 -2.04 2.95 4.24
N HIS A 90 -1.72 3.30 5.48
CA HIS A 90 -0.58 4.16 5.78
C HIS A 90 0.73 3.41 5.61
N SER A 91 1.65 3.94 4.80
CA SER A 91 2.99 3.39 4.68
C SER A 91 3.84 3.80 5.87
N PHE A 92 4.10 2.86 6.77
CA PHE A 92 5.00 3.06 7.88
C PHE A 92 6.45 2.98 7.39
N GLY A 93 6.97 4.07 6.83
CA GLY A 93 8.41 4.30 6.64
C GLY A 93 9.19 3.28 5.80
N LEU A 94 8.83 3.10 4.52
CA LEU A 94 9.77 2.64 3.47
C LEU A 94 9.62 3.38 2.12
N GLU A 95 8.78 4.42 2.06
CA GLU A 95 8.48 5.18 0.84
C GLU A 95 9.72 5.81 0.18
N THR A 96 10.71 6.21 0.98
CA THR A 96 11.93 6.86 0.48
C THR A 96 12.81 5.90 -0.29
N LYS A 97 13.12 4.72 0.27
CA LYS A 97 14.06 3.78 -0.36
C LYS A 97 13.55 3.13 -1.65
N VAL A 98 12.24 2.85 -1.78
CA VAL A 98 11.72 2.16 -2.97
C VAL A 98 11.63 3.12 -4.18
N LYS A 99 11.23 4.37 -3.96
CA LYS A 99 11.18 5.40 -5.02
C LYS A 99 12.60 5.81 -5.45
N GLU A 100 13.52 6.02 -4.52
CA GLU A 100 14.93 6.33 -4.79
C GLU A 100 15.62 5.20 -5.58
N ASN A 101 15.49 3.95 -5.13
CA ASN A 101 16.08 2.81 -5.82
C ASN A 101 15.49 2.60 -7.24
N THR A 102 14.22 2.93 -7.46
CA THR A 102 13.60 2.80 -8.79
C THR A 102 14.09 3.88 -9.74
N LEU A 103 14.23 5.12 -9.26
CA LEU A 103 14.78 6.26 -10.03
C LEU A 103 16.25 6.06 -10.38
N GLU A 104 17.06 5.59 -9.43
CA GLU A 104 18.48 5.26 -9.66
C GLU A 104 18.63 4.14 -10.69
N LYS A 105 17.82 3.08 -10.57
CA LYS A 105 17.82 1.96 -11.52
C LYS A 105 17.38 2.41 -12.93
N GLN A 106 16.43 3.33 -13.05
CA GLN A 106 16.05 3.94 -14.33
C GLN A 106 17.17 4.83 -14.90
N ARG A 107 17.83 5.65 -14.07
CA ARG A 107 18.97 6.47 -14.47
C ARG A 107 20.15 5.63 -14.98
N GLU A 108 20.45 4.53 -14.30
CA GLU A 108 21.52 3.61 -14.71
C GLU A 108 21.22 2.92 -16.05
N LEU A 109 19.96 2.52 -16.27
CA LEU A 109 19.51 1.95 -17.55
C LEU A 109 19.61 2.96 -18.70
N ILE A 110 19.20 4.22 -18.46
CA ILE A 110 19.33 5.31 -19.43
C ILE A 110 20.82 5.58 -19.72
N ALA A 111 21.67 5.67 -18.70
CA ALA A 111 23.10 5.89 -18.86
C ALA A 111 23.79 4.77 -19.65
N LYS A 112 23.45 3.50 -19.40
CA LYS A 112 23.94 2.34 -20.18
C LYS A 112 23.47 2.36 -21.63
N ARG A 113 22.26 2.87 -21.88
CA ARG A 113 21.72 3.00 -23.25
C ARG A 113 22.42 4.12 -24.02
N VAL A 114 22.54 5.30 -23.42
CA VAL A 114 23.21 6.47 -24.01
C VAL A 114 24.69 6.18 -24.29
N THR A 115 25.41 5.54 -23.36
CA THR A 115 26.82 5.17 -23.59
C THR A 115 26.97 4.14 -24.70
N ARG A 116 26.08 3.16 -24.79
CA ARG A 116 26.08 2.18 -25.90
C ARG A 116 25.83 2.87 -27.24
N GLU A 117 24.85 3.77 -27.31
CA GLU A 117 24.54 4.55 -28.53
C GLU A 117 25.71 5.47 -28.90
N ALA A 118 26.31 6.16 -27.93
CA ALA A 118 27.48 7.02 -28.16
C ALA A 118 28.72 6.24 -28.61
N ILE A 119 28.98 5.05 -28.04
CA ILE A 119 30.06 4.15 -28.46
C ILE A 119 29.79 3.64 -29.88
N PHE A 120 28.54 3.29 -30.20
CA PHE A 120 28.15 2.86 -31.53
C PHE A 120 28.34 3.99 -32.56
N ASP A 121 27.87 5.20 -32.28
CA ASP A 121 28.06 6.36 -33.17
C ASP A 121 29.54 6.76 -33.29
N TRP A 122 30.32 6.65 -32.22
CA TRP A 122 31.77 6.85 -32.26
C TRP A 122 32.44 5.80 -33.13
N PHE A 123 32.01 4.54 -33.05
CA PHE A 123 32.52 3.45 -33.88
C PHE A 123 32.20 3.64 -35.37
N ILE A 124 30.98 4.10 -35.70
CA ILE A 124 30.60 4.44 -37.07
C ILE A 124 31.42 5.64 -37.59
N ARG A 125 31.59 6.69 -36.77
CA ARG A 125 32.37 7.88 -37.15
C ARG A 125 33.88 7.64 -37.23
N SER A 126 34.42 6.66 -36.50
CA SER A 126 35.85 6.34 -36.51
C SER A 126 36.26 5.41 -37.65
N ARG A 127 35.31 5.00 -38.50
CA ARG A 127 35.52 4.11 -39.66
C ARG A 127 35.18 4.75 -41.01
N ALA A 128 34.74 6.01 -41.01
CA ALA A 128 34.59 6.86 -42.19
C ALA A 128 35.78 7.82 -42.27
#